data_AF-A0A3N5L8B2-F1
#
_entry.id   AF-A0A3N5L8B2-F1
#
_cell.length_a   1.000
_cell.length_b   1.000
_cell.length_c   1.000
_cell.angle_alpha   90.00
_cell.angle_beta   90.00
_cell.angle_gamma   90.00
#
_symmetry.space_group_name_H-M   'P 1'
#
loop_
_entity.id
_entity.type
_entity.pdbx_description
1 polymer ?
#
loop_
_entity_poly.entity_id
_entity_poly.type
_entity_poly.pdbx_seq_one_letter_code
_entity_poly.pdbx_strand_id
1 'polypeptide(L)'
;MRLKIDYQERQLNSLFDTVSNIKDNEEIKSHLTRYLCIRTSGYLESVIKSLVEAYVEKSCPQPTQNFINSKVKRVTNLDEKKLTKFLESFSKQWSEYFEIEVSEREKSSLNSVISNRNQIAHGVSVSLNYSNMKQYYDDLKNIVEVLKNIIIKKDYKPKAKK
;
A
#
# COMPACT_ATOMS: atom_id res chain seq x y z
N MET A 1 0.88 16.80 -1.29
CA MET A 1 0.41 15.41 -1.49
C MET A 1 1.31 14.59 -2.43
N ARG A 2 1.32 14.87 -3.75
CA ARG A 2 2.05 14.07 -4.77
C ARG A 2 3.53 13.85 -4.39
N LEU A 3 4.22 14.93 -4.01
CA LEU A 3 5.62 14.91 -3.62
C LEU A 3 5.98 13.94 -2.49
N LYS A 4 5.10 13.70 -1.51
CA LYS A 4 5.39 12.82 -0.37
C LYS A 4 5.33 11.34 -0.77
N ILE A 5 4.26 10.96 -1.49
CA ILE A 5 4.09 9.60 -2.01
C ILE A 5 5.22 9.28 -2.99
N ASP A 6 5.48 10.18 -3.95
CA ASP A 6 6.52 10.00 -4.97
C ASP A 6 7.91 9.91 -4.33
N TYR A 7 8.17 10.69 -3.27
CA TYR A 7 9.41 10.59 -2.50
C TYR A 7 9.56 9.22 -1.82
N GLN A 8 8.52 8.74 -1.13
CA GLN A 8 8.56 7.42 -0.49
C GLN A 8 8.77 6.29 -1.49
N GLU A 9 8.10 6.37 -2.64
CA GLU A 9 8.24 5.39 -3.72
C GLU A 9 9.67 5.38 -4.28
N ARG A 10 10.27 6.56 -4.55
CA ARG A 10 11.67 6.65 -4.97
C ARG A 10 12.65 6.05 -3.95
N GLN A 11 12.43 6.31 -2.67
CA GLN A 11 13.26 5.75 -1.60
C GLN A 11 13.13 4.22 -1.52
N LEU A 12 11.92 3.68 -1.68
CA LEU A 12 11.72 2.23 -1.75
C LEU A 12 12.39 1.62 -2.99
N ASN A 13 12.20 2.21 -4.18
CA ASN A 13 12.84 1.74 -5.41
C ASN A 13 14.35 1.66 -5.26
N SER A 14 14.98 2.74 -4.77
CA SER A 14 16.43 2.77 -4.51
C SER A 14 16.88 1.70 -3.51
N LEU A 15 16.07 1.42 -2.48
CA LEU A 15 16.36 0.36 -1.52
C LEU A 15 16.25 -1.03 -2.16
N PHE A 16 15.21 -1.29 -2.98
CA PHE A 16 15.10 -2.53 -3.74
C PHE A 16 16.29 -2.75 -4.67
N ASP A 17 16.75 -1.69 -5.34
CA ASP A 17 17.94 -1.72 -6.22
C ASP A 17 19.24 -1.95 -5.44
N THR A 18 19.34 -1.39 -4.23
CA THR A 18 20.49 -1.65 -3.36
C THR A 18 20.54 -3.13 -2.97
N VAL A 19 19.40 -3.71 -2.60
CA VAL A 19 19.33 -5.11 -2.16
C VAL A 19 19.54 -6.10 -3.32
N SER A 20 19.10 -5.78 -4.55
CA SER A 20 19.36 -6.65 -5.72
C SER A 20 20.85 -6.75 -6.07
N ASN A 21 21.61 -5.69 -5.82
CA ASN A 21 23.03 -5.60 -6.17
C ASN A 21 23.98 -6.25 -5.15
N ILE A 22 23.47 -6.75 -4.02
CA ILE A 22 24.27 -7.49 -3.03
C ILE A 22 24.65 -8.85 -3.61
N LYS A 23 25.95 -9.07 -3.77
CA LYS A 23 26.55 -10.34 -4.20
C LYS A 23 27.13 -11.10 -3.01
N ASP A 24 27.09 -12.43 -3.08
CA ASP A 24 27.79 -13.34 -2.18
C ASP A 24 27.48 -13.14 -0.68
N ASN A 25 26.26 -12.70 -0.36
CA ASN A 25 25.79 -12.60 1.02
C ASN A 25 24.26 -12.79 1.13
N GLU A 26 23.81 -14.04 1.03
CA GLU A 26 22.39 -14.41 1.09
C GLU A 26 21.76 -14.13 2.45
N GLU A 27 22.53 -14.19 3.54
CA GLU A 27 22.05 -13.86 4.87
C GLU A 27 21.66 -12.39 4.97
N ILE A 28 22.57 -11.47 4.61
CA ILE A 28 22.27 -10.02 4.57
C ILE A 28 21.08 -9.74 3.65
N LYS A 29 21.05 -10.38 2.47
CA LYS A 29 19.93 -10.22 1.53
C LYS A 29 18.60 -10.66 2.13
N SER A 30 18.57 -11.75 2.90
CA SER A 30 17.40 -12.22 3.64
C SER A 30 16.97 -11.23 4.74
N HIS A 31 17.91 -10.70 5.52
CA HIS A 31 17.62 -9.66 6.52
C HIS A 31 17.03 -8.39 5.89
N LEU A 32 17.62 -7.92 4.79
CA LEU A 32 17.13 -6.74 4.09
C LEU A 32 15.81 -6.98 3.36
N THR A 33 15.53 -8.21 2.92
CA THR A 33 14.23 -8.58 2.36
C THR A 33 13.10 -8.46 3.39
N ARG A 34 13.34 -8.86 4.64
CA ARG A 34 12.39 -8.62 5.75
C ARG A 34 12.21 -7.13 6.02
N TYR A 35 13.28 -6.35 5.96
CA TYR A 35 13.19 -4.89 6.08
C TYR A 35 12.38 -4.27 4.94
N LEU A 36 12.59 -4.70 3.69
CA LEU A 36 11.79 -4.31 2.52
C LEU A 36 10.30 -4.61 2.72
N CYS A 37 9.96 -5.76 3.31
CA CYS A 37 8.58 -6.10 3.65
C CYS A 37 7.94 -5.09 4.61
N ILE A 38 8.64 -4.73 5.69
CA ILE A 38 8.16 -3.73 6.66
C ILE A 38 7.98 -2.37 5.97
N ARG A 39 8.96 -1.93 5.18
CA ARG A 39 8.92 -0.65 4.46
C ARG A 39 7.79 -0.60 3.43
N THR A 40 7.53 -1.71 2.75
CA THR A 40 6.46 -1.85 1.76
C THR A 40 5.07 -1.81 2.42
N SER A 41 4.89 -2.47 3.56
CA SER A 41 3.65 -2.38 4.34
C SER A 41 3.38 -0.93 4.80
N GLY A 42 4.38 -0.25 5.36
CA GLY A 42 4.24 1.13 5.80
C GLY A 42 4.03 2.13 4.65
N TYR A 43 4.55 1.84 3.46
CA TYR A 43 4.33 2.63 2.25
C TYR A 43 2.83 2.71 1.89
N LEU A 44 2.13 1.57 1.84
CA LEU A 44 0.70 1.54 1.53
C LEU A 44 -0.13 2.33 2.55
N GLU A 45 0.15 2.17 3.84
CA GLU A 45 -0.53 2.93 4.90
C GLU A 45 -0.32 4.45 4.72
N SER A 46 0.90 4.87 4.40
CA SER A 46 1.23 6.27 4.15
C SER A 46 0.53 6.83 2.92
N VAL A 47 0.42 6.03 1.85
CA VAL A 47 -0.32 6.38 0.63
C VAL A 47 -1.79 6.64 0.96
N ILE A 48 -2.47 5.67 1.60
CA ILE A 48 -3.90 5.81 1.94
C ILE A 48 -4.15 7.04 2.80
N LYS A 49 -3.32 7.27 3.81
CA LYS A 49 -3.42 8.47 4.67
C LYS A 49 -3.30 9.75 3.83
N SER A 50 -2.29 9.81 2.95
CA SER A 50 -2.04 10.99 2.12
C SER A 50 -3.14 11.24 1.07
N LEU A 51 -3.73 10.18 0.50
CA LEU A 51 -4.83 10.30 -0.47
C LEU A 51 -6.11 10.81 0.18
N VAL A 52 -6.47 10.25 1.35
CA VAL A 52 -7.66 10.68 2.08
C VAL A 52 -7.51 12.10 2.61
N GLU A 53 -6.35 12.46 3.17
CA GLU A 53 -6.05 13.83 3.61
C GLU A 53 -6.31 14.85 2.50
N ALA A 54 -5.83 14.60 1.29
CA ALA A 54 -6.04 15.52 0.18
C ALA A 54 -7.46 15.51 -0.39
N TYR A 55 -8.17 14.38 -0.29
CA TYR A 55 -9.58 14.31 -0.65
C TYR A 55 -10.42 15.20 0.30
N VAL A 56 -10.20 15.08 1.61
CA VAL A 56 -10.97 15.85 2.60
C VAL A 56 -10.58 17.33 2.64
N GLU A 57 -9.32 17.67 2.40
CA GLU A 57 -8.84 19.07 2.30
C GLU A 57 -9.61 19.84 1.22
N LYS A 58 -9.96 19.19 0.11
CA LYS A 58 -10.69 19.79 -1.01
C LYS A 58 -12.22 19.73 -0.89
N SER A 59 -12.74 18.89 0.01
CA SER A 59 -14.15 18.49 0.00
C SER A 59 -14.89 18.78 1.30
N CYS A 60 -14.19 19.12 2.38
CA CYS A 60 -14.78 19.24 3.72
C CYS A 60 -14.29 20.50 4.45
N PRO A 61 -15.08 21.06 5.39
CA PRO A 61 -14.64 22.13 6.28
C PRO A 61 -13.67 21.60 7.36
N GLN A 62 -12.86 22.50 7.94
CA GLN A 62 -11.77 22.16 8.86
C GLN A 62 -12.17 21.24 10.04
N PRO A 63 -13.30 21.44 10.74
CA PRO A 63 -13.69 20.55 11.85
C PRO A 63 -13.89 19.10 11.41
N THR A 64 -14.51 18.90 10.24
CA THR A 64 -14.72 17.57 9.64
C THR A 64 -13.39 16.95 9.19
N GLN A 65 -12.49 17.74 8.61
CA GLN A 65 -11.15 17.29 8.25
C GLN A 65 -10.39 16.78 9.48
N ASN A 66 -10.43 17.52 10.60
CA ASN A 66 -9.76 17.13 11.84
C ASN A 66 -10.28 15.78 12.36
N PHE A 67 -11.59 15.59 12.36
CA PHE A 67 -12.21 14.33 12.78
C PHE A 67 -11.76 13.16 11.88
N ILE A 68 -11.84 13.32 10.55
CA ILE A 68 -11.45 12.26 9.61
C ILE A 68 -9.96 11.94 9.74
N ASN A 69 -9.09 12.96 9.75
CA ASN A 69 -7.64 12.77 9.87
C ASN A 69 -7.27 12.06 11.18
N SER A 70 -8.00 12.33 12.28
CA SER A 70 -7.79 11.62 13.55
C SER A 70 -8.08 10.12 13.47
N LYS A 71 -9.10 9.72 12.69
CA LYS A 71 -9.42 8.30 12.43
C LYS A 71 -8.41 7.67 11.48
N VAL A 72 -8.11 8.34 10.37
CA VAL A 72 -7.19 7.87 9.32
C VAL A 72 -5.77 7.65 9.84
N LYS A 73 -5.30 8.50 10.78
CA LYS A 73 -3.98 8.36 11.40
C LYS A 73 -3.75 7.00 12.05
N ARG A 74 -4.80 6.38 12.61
CA ARG A 74 -4.75 5.10 13.35
C ARG A 74 -4.85 3.86 12.45
N VAL A 75 -5.13 4.04 11.16
CA VAL A 75 -5.23 2.95 10.21
C VAL A 75 -3.87 2.29 10.01
N THR A 76 -3.82 0.97 10.24
CA THR A 76 -2.63 0.12 10.09
C THR A 76 -3.01 -1.28 9.59
N ASN A 77 -2.03 -2.06 9.14
CA ASN A 77 -2.19 -3.46 8.75
C ASN A 77 -3.30 -3.66 7.70
N LEU A 78 -3.28 -2.84 6.65
CA LEU A 78 -4.26 -2.80 5.56
C LEU A 78 -4.11 -4.02 4.64
N ASP A 79 -4.57 -5.18 5.11
CA ASP A 79 -4.86 -6.32 4.24
C ASP A 79 -6.03 -5.98 3.28
N GLU A 80 -6.27 -6.82 2.26
CA GLU A 80 -7.30 -6.56 1.25
C GLU A 80 -8.67 -6.34 1.90
N LYS A 81 -9.10 -7.23 2.80
CA LYS A 81 -10.40 -7.09 3.49
C LYS A 81 -10.54 -5.78 4.26
N LYS A 82 -9.50 -5.37 5.00
CA LYS A 82 -9.51 -4.10 5.74
C LYS A 82 -9.48 -2.91 4.81
N LEU A 83 -8.73 -2.99 3.72
CA LEU A 83 -8.67 -1.93 2.72
C LEU A 83 -10.02 -1.75 2.03
N THR A 84 -10.68 -2.83 1.61
CA THR A 84 -12.03 -2.78 1.03
C THR A 84 -13.04 -2.18 2.00
N LYS A 85 -13.07 -2.63 3.27
CA LYS A 85 -13.93 -2.04 4.32
C LYS A 85 -13.62 -0.56 4.59
N PHE A 86 -12.34 -0.20 4.59
CA PHE A 86 -11.91 1.18 4.76
C PHE A 86 -12.45 2.05 3.62
N LEU A 87 -12.29 1.63 2.36
CA LEU A 87 -12.82 2.35 1.20
C LEU A 87 -14.35 2.46 1.25
N GLU A 88 -15.04 1.37 1.58
CA GLU A 88 -16.51 1.34 1.71
C GLU A 88 -17.02 2.34 2.75
N SER A 89 -16.26 2.55 3.85
CA SER A 89 -16.62 3.53 4.88
C SER A 89 -16.62 4.99 4.41
N PHE A 90 -15.95 5.28 3.30
CA PHE A 90 -16.01 6.59 2.63
C PHE A 90 -17.00 6.58 1.48
N SER A 91 -17.00 5.53 0.66
CA SER A 91 -17.89 5.38 -0.49
C SER A 91 -17.97 3.92 -0.91
N LYS A 92 -19.20 3.40 -1.02
CA LYS A 92 -19.45 2.06 -1.57
C LYS A 92 -18.92 1.92 -3.01
N GLN A 93 -18.95 3.00 -3.78
CA GLN A 93 -18.40 3.02 -5.15
C GLN A 93 -16.88 2.83 -5.16
N TRP A 94 -16.16 3.35 -4.14
CA TRP A 94 -14.71 3.19 -4.06
C TRP A 94 -14.31 1.74 -3.81
N SER A 95 -15.02 1.04 -2.92
CA SER A 95 -14.79 -0.39 -2.70
C SER A 95 -15.15 -1.20 -3.95
N GLU A 96 -16.29 -0.93 -4.58
CA GLU A 96 -16.68 -1.59 -5.84
C GLU A 96 -15.63 -1.43 -6.94
N TYR A 97 -15.07 -0.23 -7.12
CA TYR A 97 -14.03 0.02 -8.13
C TYR A 97 -12.70 -0.65 -7.78
N PHE A 98 -12.34 -0.71 -6.50
CA PHE A 98 -11.17 -1.44 -6.06
C PHE A 98 -11.29 -2.94 -6.37
N GLU A 99 -12.45 -3.54 -6.10
CA GLU A 99 -12.71 -4.95 -6.38
C GLU A 99 -12.68 -5.29 -7.88
N ILE A 100 -13.08 -4.34 -8.74
CA ILE A 100 -13.06 -4.52 -10.20
C ILE A 100 -11.64 -4.38 -10.76
N GLU A 101 -10.91 -3.35 -10.34
CA GLU A 101 -9.63 -2.95 -10.94
C GLU A 101 -8.43 -3.73 -10.42
N VAL A 102 -8.47 -4.17 -9.16
CA VAL A 102 -7.36 -4.92 -8.55
C VAL A 102 -7.55 -6.41 -8.80
N SER A 103 -6.53 -7.05 -9.39
CA SER A 103 -6.53 -8.47 -9.67
C SER A 103 -6.39 -9.32 -8.40
N GLU A 104 -6.84 -10.58 -8.47
CA GLU A 104 -6.67 -11.53 -7.35
C GLU A 104 -5.20 -11.78 -7.00
N ARG A 105 -4.31 -11.72 -7.99
CA ARG A 105 -2.86 -11.76 -7.76
C ARG A 105 -2.40 -10.60 -6.88
N GLU A 106 -2.79 -9.38 -7.24
CA GLU A 106 -2.39 -8.17 -6.50
C GLU A 106 -2.95 -8.18 -5.07
N LYS A 107 -4.21 -8.60 -4.90
CA LYS A 107 -4.82 -8.83 -3.57
C LYS A 107 -4.04 -9.86 -2.74
N SER A 108 -3.63 -10.96 -3.37
CA SER A 108 -2.82 -11.99 -2.71
C SER A 108 -1.43 -11.47 -2.32
N SER A 109 -0.79 -10.68 -3.18
CA SER A 109 0.48 -10.00 -2.89
C SER A 109 0.34 -9.04 -1.71
N LEU A 110 -0.75 -8.26 -1.65
CA LEU A 110 -1.07 -7.40 -0.51
C LEU A 110 -1.21 -8.19 0.80
N ASN A 111 -2.03 -9.22 0.80
CA ASN A 111 -2.23 -10.07 1.97
C ASN A 111 -0.91 -10.72 2.42
N SER A 112 -0.08 -11.14 1.47
CA SER A 112 1.26 -11.69 1.75
C SER A 112 2.17 -10.68 2.44
N VAL A 113 2.23 -9.43 1.97
CA VAL A 113 3.04 -8.37 2.60
C VAL A 113 2.58 -8.11 4.04
N ILE A 114 1.27 -7.99 4.27
CA ILE A 114 0.74 -7.70 5.60
C ILE A 114 0.95 -8.89 6.55
N SER A 115 0.73 -10.12 6.09
CA SER A 115 0.98 -11.34 6.85
C SER A 115 2.45 -11.46 7.26
N ASN A 116 3.38 -11.33 6.31
CA ASN A 116 4.82 -11.40 6.57
C ASN A 116 5.27 -10.28 7.51
N ARG A 117 4.79 -9.04 7.33
CA ARG A 117 5.09 -7.92 8.23
C ARG A 117 4.64 -8.21 9.66
N ASN A 118 3.45 -8.77 9.84
CA ASN A 118 2.94 -9.13 11.17
C ASN A 118 3.80 -10.23 11.81
N GLN A 119 4.12 -11.28 11.07
CA GLN A 119 5.01 -12.36 11.54
C GLN A 119 6.38 -11.81 11.96
N ILE A 120 7.01 -10.97 11.13
CA ILE A 120 8.30 -10.32 11.45
C ILE A 120 8.18 -9.48 12.72
N ALA A 121 7.12 -8.68 12.87
CA ALA A 121 6.89 -7.85 14.05
C ALA A 121 6.68 -8.67 15.33
N HIS A 122 6.14 -9.89 15.21
CA HIS A 122 6.00 -10.85 16.30
C HIS A 122 7.25 -11.70 16.56
N GLY A 123 8.36 -11.47 15.84
CA GLY A 123 9.60 -12.23 15.99
C GLY A 123 9.54 -13.64 15.40
N VAL A 124 8.54 -13.93 14.58
CA VAL A 124 8.39 -15.23 13.91
C VAL A 124 9.35 -15.28 12.71
N SER A 125 10.01 -16.42 12.52
CA SER A 125 10.85 -16.67 11.35
C SER A 125 9.99 -16.72 10.09
N VAL A 126 10.35 -15.92 9.08
CA VAL A 126 9.66 -15.87 7.79
C VAL A 126 10.65 -16.21 6.69
N SER A 127 10.33 -17.23 5.90
CA SER A 127 11.08 -17.54 4.67
C SER A 127 10.56 -16.69 3.52
N LEU A 128 11.03 -15.44 3.46
CA LEU A 128 10.69 -14.49 2.40
C LEU A 128 11.91 -14.27 1.50
N ASN A 129 11.80 -14.69 0.24
CA ASN A 129 12.85 -14.46 -0.76
C ASN A 129 12.70 -13.06 -1.40
N TYR A 130 13.82 -12.55 -1.91
CA TYR A 130 13.87 -11.22 -2.53
C TYR A 130 12.96 -11.11 -3.76
N SER A 131 12.92 -12.14 -4.62
CA SER A 131 12.15 -12.11 -5.87
C SER A 131 10.64 -11.98 -5.61
N ASN A 132 10.11 -12.70 -4.62
CA ASN A 132 8.72 -12.61 -4.21
C ASN A 132 8.43 -11.25 -3.59
N MET A 133 9.32 -10.75 -2.72
CA MET A 133 9.13 -9.42 -2.14
C MET A 133 9.15 -8.31 -3.20
N LYS A 134 10.01 -8.42 -4.20
CA LYS A 134 10.05 -7.49 -5.35
C LYS A 134 8.75 -7.56 -6.14
N GLN A 135 8.27 -8.77 -6.45
CA GLN A 135 7.00 -8.96 -7.11
C GLN A 135 5.83 -8.36 -6.31
N TYR A 136 5.78 -8.62 -4.99
CA TYR A 136 4.73 -8.07 -4.14
C TYR A 136 4.75 -6.55 -4.12
N TYR A 137 5.94 -5.94 -4.11
CA TYR A 137 6.08 -4.49 -4.17
C TYR A 137 5.61 -3.92 -5.51
N ASP A 138 5.93 -4.57 -6.63
CA ASP A 138 5.47 -4.13 -7.95
C ASP A 138 3.94 -4.23 -8.08
N ASP A 139 3.33 -5.31 -7.57
CA ASP A 139 1.86 -5.44 -7.47
C ASP A 139 1.25 -4.34 -6.58
N LEU A 140 1.92 -3.99 -5.47
CA LEU A 140 1.47 -2.90 -4.60
C LEU A 140 1.53 -1.52 -5.26
N LYS A 141 2.49 -1.28 -6.16
CA LYS A 141 2.51 -0.03 -6.94
C LYS A 141 1.30 0.07 -7.86
N ASN A 142 0.87 -1.04 -8.47
CA ASN A 142 -0.36 -1.06 -9.28
C ASN A 142 -1.59 -0.76 -8.41
N ILE A 143 -1.70 -1.38 -7.23
CA ILE A 143 -2.76 -1.08 -6.27
C ILE A 143 -2.77 0.41 -5.90
N VAL A 144 -1.60 0.99 -5.61
CA VAL A 144 -1.47 2.42 -5.29
C VAL A 144 -1.97 3.30 -6.44
N GLU A 145 -1.69 2.93 -7.69
CA GLU A 145 -2.19 3.66 -8.86
C GLU A 145 -3.72 3.57 -8.99
N VAL A 146 -4.29 2.38 -8.77
CA VAL A 146 -5.75 2.20 -8.70
C VAL A 146 -6.37 3.08 -7.61
N LEU A 147 -5.80 3.08 -6.40
CA LEU A 147 -6.27 3.91 -5.28
C LEU A 147 -6.19 5.42 -5.60
N LYS A 148 -5.09 5.87 -6.20
CA LYS A 148 -4.94 7.26 -6.68
C LYS A 148 -6.09 7.64 -7.62
N ASN A 149 -6.42 6.75 -8.55
CA ASN A 149 -7.49 6.97 -9.52
C ASN A 149 -8.87 7.02 -8.86
N ILE A 150 -9.20 6.05 -8.01
CA ILE A 150 -10.50 5.96 -7.34
C ILE A 150 -10.76 7.15 -6.41
N ILE A 151 -9.76 7.57 -5.63
CA ILE A 151 -9.96 8.57 -4.56
C ILE A 151 -9.86 10.01 -5.10
N ILE A 152 -9.01 10.27 -6.09
CA ILE A 152 -8.70 11.64 -6.53
C ILE A 152 -9.45 12.06 -7.80
N LYS A 153 -9.77 11.14 -8.71
CA LYS A 153 -10.44 11.49 -9.98
C LYS A 153 -11.96 11.50 -9.79
N LYS A 154 -12.57 12.68 -9.93
CA LYS A 154 -14.03 12.88 -9.74
C LYS A 154 -14.92 12.04 -10.66
N ASP A 155 -14.44 11.71 -11.87
CA ASP A 155 -15.20 10.97 -12.89
C ASP A 155 -14.57 9.62 -13.24
N TYR A 156 -13.87 8.99 -12.29
CA TYR A 156 -13.26 7.69 -12.55
C TYR A 156 -14.32 6.63 -12.85
N LYS A 157 -14.10 5.87 -13.92
CA LYS A 157 -14.84 4.64 -14.23
C LYS A 157 -13.83 3.50 -14.37
N PRO A 158 -14.13 2.32 -13.80
CA PRO A 158 -13.27 1.16 -13.96
C PRO A 158 -13.18 0.76 -15.43
N LYS A 159 -12.03 0.23 -15.83
CA LYS A 159 -11.83 -0.39 -17.13
C LYS A 159 -12.69 -1.65 -17.18
N ALA A 160 -13.49 -1.80 -18.22
CA ALA A 160 -14.25 -3.03 -18.44
C ALA A 160 -13.28 -4.23 -18.48
N LYS A 161 -13.54 -5.27 -17.68
CA LYS A 161 -12.82 -6.54 -17.79
C LYS A 161 -13.12 -7.10 -19.19
N LYS A 162 -12.09 -7.15 -20.04
CA LYS A 162 -12.16 -7.86 -21.33
C LYS A 162 -12.24 -9.36 -21.09
#